data_AF-A0A2V8RCZ4-F1
#
_entry.id   AF-A0A2V8RCZ4-F1
#
_cell.length_a   1.000
_cell.length_b   1.000
_cell.length_c   1.000
_cell.angle_alpha   90.00
_cell.angle_beta   90.00
_cell.angle_gamma   90.00
#
_symmetry.space_group_name_H-M   'P 1'
#
loop_
_entity.id
_entity.type
_entity.pdbx_description
1 polymer ?
#
loop_
_entity_poly.entity_id
_entity_poly.type
_entity_poly.pdbx_seq_one_letter_code
_entity_poly.pdbx_strand_id
1 'polypeptide(L)'
;MERDPKRALQIARESLARGLSFELMNLLYRLNQQSQEAGTEFAADLIDKLQTANVAVDLQAWWMAIDLLRFARAPQARSTEKESKQSEFRQLKLSDDQRRELVEILTDAALSVSVKANILPSLSELLPEIEVFAPDRVAKLKAKLADINRTLNKNQQDSNVYNSLFQSGTPEEMIKAAANVGDETREFINNQIEDVSRRRGLIDSLDQEQIGAAAYLGKTEELQKLLPLVRLKEERARAMAELAILLEKKGEHGEAVKLLDEAQALVKVDLKSDSQSNALLAFMLAYALVEPAKAFAIIEPIVDRANDDISKLLLLDKIVKSGATKNGEILLSQPRMPLDFEMLKYGPGVVALANADFSRTKALADRIQRPELRILGRLLLAQSILRSLEASPTNAQQSA
;
A
#
# COMPACT_ATOMS: atom_id res chain seq x y z
N MET A 1 -33.26 -27.51 -18.80
CA MET A 1 -33.40 -28.96 -18.49
C MET A 1 -32.44 -29.35 -17.34
N GLU A 2 -32.50 -28.69 -16.18
CA GLU A 2 -31.58 -28.95 -15.06
C GLU A 2 -32.33 -28.77 -13.72
N ARG A 3 -32.98 -29.84 -13.22
CA ARG A 3 -33.57 -29.85 -11.86
C ARG A 3 -33.33 -31.14 -11.07
N ASP A 4 -32.57 -32.10 -11.62
CA ASP A 4 -32.26 -33.36 -10.93
C ASP A 4 -30.74 -33.48 -10.69
N PRO A 5 -30.27 -33.31 -9.43
CA PRO A 5 -28.86 -33.45 -9.06
C PRO A 5 -28.27 -34.82 -9.41
N LYS A 6 -29.07 -35.89 -9.39
CA LYS A 6 -28.59 -37.25 -9.74
C LYS A 6 -28.23 -37.35 -11.22
N ARG A 7 -29.04 -36.73 -12.08
CA ARG A 7 -28.77 -36.69 -13.52
C ARG A 7 -27.56 -35.82 -13.84
N ALA A 8 -27.39 -34.70 -13.13
CA ALA A 8 -26.21 -33.86 -13.27
C ALA A 8 -24.93 -34.59 -12.83
N LEU A 9 -24.99 -35.36 -11.73
CA LEU A 9 -23.88 -36.19 -11.26
C LEU A 9 -23.51 -37.27 -12.28
N GLN A 10 -24.50 -37.93 -12.88
CA GLN A 10 -24.26 -38.91 -13.94
C GLN A 10 -23.53 -38.29 -15.15
N ILE A 11 -23.97 -37.12 -15.62
CA ILE A 11 -23.32 -36.41 -16.73
C ILE A 11 -21.88 -36.02 -16.38
N ALA A 12 -21.64 -35.65 -15.12
CA ALA A 12 -20.31 -35.31 -14.63
C ALA A 12 -19.39 -36.54 -14.61
N ARG A 13 -19.88 -37.70 -14.17
CA ARG A 13 -19.17 -38.99 -14.23
C ARG A 13 -18.88 -39.45 -15.67
N GLU A 14 -19.83 -39.29 -16.57
CA GLU A 14 -19.64 -39.59 -18.00
C GLU A 14 -18.55 -38.71 -18.63
N SER A 15 -18.48 -37.44 -18.22
CA SER A 15 -17.40 -36.53 -18.62
C SER A 15 -16.06 -36.94 -18.01
N LEU A 16 -16.02 -37.28 -16.72
CA LEU A 16 -14.82 -37.73 -16.01
C LEU A 16 -14.23 -39.02 -16.61
N ALA A 17 -15.08 -39.93 -17.09
CA ALA A 17 -14.65 -41.16 -17.75
C ALA A 17 -13.84 -40.89 -19.04
N ARG A 18 -14.03 -39.73 -19.69
CA ARG A 18 -13.27 -39.32 -20.88
C ARG A 18 -11.90 -38.73 -20.55
N GLY A 19 -11.64 -38.39 -19.30
CA GLY A 19 -10.39 -37.80 -18.84
C GLY A 19 -10.61 -36.60 -17.93
N LEU A 20 -9.53 -36.12 -17.31
CA LEU A 20 -9.54 -34.89 -16.53
C LEU A 20 -9.60 -33.68 -17.47
N SER A 21 -10.47 -32.72 -17.16
CA SER A 21 -10.58 -31.47 -17.91
C SER A 21 -11.08 -30.34 -17.01
N PHE A 22 -10.80 -29.09 -17.37
CA PHE A 22 -11.27 -27.92 -16.61
C PHE A 22 -12.81 -27.81 -16.57
N GLU A 23 -13.52 -28.40 -17.54
CA GLU A 23 -14.98 -28.44 -17.55
C GLU A 23 -15.55 -29.21 -16.35
N LEU A 24 -14.81 -30.19 -15.82
CA LEU A 24 -15.19 -30.95 -14.63
C LEU A 24 -15.26 -30.06 -13.40
N MET A 25 -14.39 -29.04 -13.27
CA MET A 25 -14.47 -28.08 -12.16
C MET A 25 -15.71 -27.19 -12.26
N ASN A 26 -16.11 -26.78 -13.48
CA ASN A 26 -17.36 -26.05 -13.70
C ASN A 26 -18.60 -26.91 -13.39
N LEU A 27 -18.53 -28.21 -13.69
CA LEU A 27 -19.58 -29.16 -13.33
C LEU A 27 -19.65 -29.36 -11.82
N LEU A 28 -18.50 -29.54 -11.15
CA LEU A 28 -18.42 -29.65 -9.69
C LEU A 28 -19.00 -28.42 -9.00
N TYR A 29 -18.65 -27.22 -9.47
CA TYR A 29 -19.16 -25.98 -8.91
C TYR A 29 -20.69 -25.91 -9.00
N ARG A 30 -21.26 -26.20 -10.18
CA ARG A 30 -22.71 -26.23 -10.39
C ARG A 30 -23.39 -27.32 -9.55
N LEU A 31 -22.79 -28.51 -9.48
CA LEU A 31 -23.30 -29.61 -8.69
C LEU A 31 -23.33 -29.27 -7.20
N ASN A 32 -22.24 -28.75 -6.65
CA ASN A 32 -22.16 -28.37 -5.23
C ASN A 32 -23.16 -27.26 -4.86
N GLN A 33 -23.41 -26.34 -5.79
CA GLN A 33 -24.44 -25.30 -5.61
C GLN A 33 -25.85 -25.88 -5.61
N GLN A 34 -26.14 -26.88 -6.45
CA GLN A 34 -27.44 -27.55 -6.48
C GLN A 34 -27.64 -28.51 -5.29
N SER A 35 -26.67 -29.38 -5.03
CA SER A 35 -26.64 -30.35 -3.95
C SER A 35 -25.20 -30.51 -3.44
N GLN A 36 -24.97 -30.13 -2.18
CA GLN A 36 -23.65 -30.28 -1.56
C GLN A 36 -23.23 -31.76 -1.45
N GLU A 37 -24.19 -32.66 -1.25
CA GLU A 37 -23.95 -34.11 -1.23
C GLU A 37 -23.45 -34.60 -2.60
N ALA A 38 -24.14 -34.25 -3.69
CA ALA A 38 -23.72 -34.63 -5.04
C ALA A 38 -22.39 -33.97 -5.44
N GLY A 39 -22.14 -32.72 -5.01
CA GLY A 39 -20.86 -32.06 -5.20
C GLY A 39 -19.73 -32.75 -4.45
N THR A 40 -19.97 -33.18 -3.21
CA THR A 40 -18.99 -33.91 -2.39
C THR A 40 -18.70 -35.29 -2.97
N GLU A 41 -19.73 -36.00 -3.42
CA GLU A 41 -19.60 -37.31 -4.10
C GLU A 41 -18.79 -37.18 -5.39
N PHE A 42 -19.08 -36.18 -6.22
CA PHE A 42 -18.32 -35.94 -7.44
C PHE A 42 -16.87 -35.51 -7.17
N ALA A 43 -16.63 -34.74 -6.11
CA ALA A 43 -15.28 -34.40 -5.70
C ALA A 43 -14.46 -35.63 -5.27
N ALA A 44 -15.10 -36.61 -4.60
CA ALA A 44 -14.45 -37.89 -4.30
C ALA A 44 -14.05 -38.62 -5.59
N ASP A 45 -14.97 -38.71 -6.58
CA ASP A 45 -14.66 -39.33 -7.87
C ASP A 45 -13.48 -38.63 -8.60
N LEU A 46 -13.37 -37.29 -8.48
CA LEU A 46 -12.27 -36.52 -9.04
C LEU A 46 -10.94 -36.83 -8.34
N ILE A 47 -10.95 -36.94 -7.00
CA ILE A 47 -9.78 -37.29 -6.20
C ILE A 47 -9.28 -38.69 -6.58
N ASP A 48 -10.18 -39.67 -6.67
CA ASP A 48 -9.85 -41.05 -7.11
C ASP A 48 -9.22 -41.03 -8.51
N LYS A 49 -9.72 -40.20 -9.42
CA LYS A 49 -9.14 -40.06 -10.76
C LYS A 49 -7.74 -39.44 -10.71
N LEU A 50 -7.53 -38.43 -9.87
CA LEU A 50 -6.26 -37.74 -9.68
C LEU A 50 -5.17 -38.67 -9.13
N GLN A 51 -5.49 -39.63 -8.25
CA GLN A 51 -4.54 -40.64 -7.77
C GLN A 51 -3.87 -41.43 -8.91
N THR A 52 -4.63 -41.70 -9.98
CA THR A 52 -4.14 -42.47 -11.14
C THR A 52 -3.46 -41.60 -12.20
N ALA A 53 -3.55 -40.28 -12.07
CA ALA A 53 -2.99 -39.33 -13.04
C ALA A 53 -1.51 -39.01 -12.73
N ASN A 54 -0.73 -38.71 -13.77
CA ASN A 54 0.64 -38.22 -13.57
C ASN A 54 0.65 -36.71 -13.30
N VAL A 55 0.28 -36.33 -12.08
CA VAL A 55 0.11 -34.93 -11.65
C VAL A 55 1.39 -34.09 -11.77
N ALA A 56 2.58 -34.72 -11.77
CA ALA A 56 3.85 -34.00 -11.94
C ALA A 56 4.03 -33.37 -13.33
N VAL A 57 3.39 -33.94 -14.37
CA VAL A 57 3.52 -33.51 -15.76
C VAL A 57 2.20 -33.01 -16.37
N ASP A 58 1.07 -33.51 -15.88
CA ASP A 58 -0.27 -33.11 -16.29
C ASP A 58 -0.70 -31.83 -15.56
N LEU A 59 -0.63 -30.71 -16.28
CA LEU A 59 -0.99 -29.40 -15.75
C LEU A 59 -2.46 -29.33 -15.33
N GLN A 60 -3.36 -30.03 -16.02
CA GLN A 60 -4.78 -30.00 -15.68
C GLN A 60 -5.04 -30.73 -14.37
N ALA A 61 -4.43 -31.91 -14.20
CA ALA A 61 -4.51 -32.67 -12.97
C ALA A 61 -3.94 -31.89 -11.78
N TRP A 62 -2.79 -31.22 -11.98
CA TRP A 62 -2.17 -30.34 -10.97
C TRP A 62 -3.11 -29.22 -10.52
N TRP A 63 -3.62 -28.42 -11.45
CA TRP A 63 -4.50 -27.30 -11.11
C TRP A 63 -5.81 -27.75 -10.47
N MET A 64 -6.36 -28.87 -10.93
CA MET A 64 -7.58 -29.42 -10.35
C MET A 64 -7.39 -29.85 -8.89
N ALA A 65 -6.26 -30.47 -8.55
CA ALA A 65 -5.95 -30.84 -7.16
C ALA A 65 -5.83 -29.59 -6.25
N ILE A 66 -5.18 -28.54 -6.74
CA ILE A 66 -5.09 -27.25 -6.03
C ILE A 66 -6.47 -26.62 -5.85
N ASP A 67 -7.28 -26.59 -6.90
CA ASP A 67 -8.61 -25.96 -6.87
C ASP A 67 -9.58 -26.71 -5.95
N LEU A 68 -9.50 -28.04 -5.86
CA LEU A 68 -10.27 -28.84 -4.92
C LEU A 68 -9.94 -28.47 -3.46
N LEU A 69 -8.63 -28.36 -3.13
CA LEU A 69 -8.21 -27.92 -1.79
C LEU A 69 -8.68 -26.49 -1.49
N ARG A 70 -8.55 -25.57 -2.44
CA ARG A 70 -9.01 -24.18 -2.29
C ARG A 70 -10.51 -24.08 -2.13
N PHE A 71 -11.28 -24.83 -2.92
CA PHE A 71 -12.74 -24.83 -2.84
C PHE A 71 -13.25 -25.42 -1.51
N ALA A 72 -12.44 -26.27 -0.89
CA ALA A 72 -12.70 -26.81 0.44
C ALA A 72 -12.23 -25.91 1.60
N ARG A 73 -11.49 -24.82 1.35
CA ARG A 73 -11.11 -23.85 2.40
C ARG A 73 -12.32 -23.04 2.84
N ALA A 74 -12.38 -22.73 4.14
CA ALA A 74 -13.30 -21.71 4.62
C ALA A 74 -12.86 -20.34 4.04
N PRO A 75 -13.78 -19.45 3.67
CA PRO A 75 -13.42 -18.10 3.25
C PRO A 75 -12.58 -17.45 4.38
N GLN A 76 -11.36 -17.04 4.05
CA GLN A 76 -10.49 -16.40 5.03
C GLN A 76 -11.15 -15.11 5.52
N ALA A 77 -11.14 -14.89 6.84
CA ALA A 77 -11.68 -13.70 7.49
C ALA A 77 -10.81 -12.44 7.24
N ARG A 78 -10.62 -12.07 5.97
CA ARG A 78 -9.90 -10.85 5.56
C ARG A 78 -10.73 -9.91 4.68
N SER A 79 -12.02 -10.15 4.50
CA SER A 79 -12.92 -9.22 3.84
C SER A 79 -13.58 -8.30 4.88
N THR A 80 -13.27 -7.02 4.80
CA THR A 80 -14.00 -5.94 5.49
C THR A 80 -15.52 -6.11 5.31
N GLU A 81 -16.29 -5.78 6.34
CA GLU A 81 -17.75 -6.01 6.49
C GLU A 81 -18.66 -5.58 5.31
N LYS A 82 -18.14 -4.86 4.31
CA LYS A 82 -18.90 -4.37 3.15
C LYS A 82 -19.05 -5.35 1.97
N GLU A 83 -18.33 -6.47 1.94
CA GLU A 83 -18.46 -7.49 0.86
C GLU A 83 -19.33 -8.71 1.25
N SER A 84 -19.88 -8.71 2.47
CA SER A 84 -20.68 -9.80 3.04
C SER A 84 -22.02 -10.10 2.34
N LYS A 85 -22.35 -9.39 1.25
CA LYS A 85 -23.59 -9.61 0.48
C LYS A 85 -23.38 -10.29 -0.88
N GLN A 86 -22.16 -10.68 -1.24
CA GLN A 86 -21.88 -11.23 -2.58
C GLN A 86 -21.26 -12.62 -2.64
N SER A 87 -21.05 -13.32 -1.51
CA SER A 87 -20.53 -14.69 -1.54
C SER A 87 -21.42 -15.67 -0.76
N GLU A 88 -22.58 -16.00 -1.32
CA GLU A 88 -23.27 -17.26 -1.04
C GLU A 88 -22.65 -18.42 -1.85
N PHE A 89 -21.33 -18.46 -1.97
CA PHE A 89 -20.65 -19.62 -2.55
C PHE A 89 -20.69 -20.75 -1.53
N ARG A 90 -21.46 -21.81 -1.80
CA ARG A 90 -21.44 -23.01 -0.95
C ARG A 90 -20.06 -23.64 -1.01
N GLN A 91 -19.38 -23.70 0.13
CA GLN A 91 -18.10 -24.37 0.29
C GLN A 91 -18.22 -25.86 -0.02
N LEU A 92 -17.18 -26.43 -0.64
CA LEU A 92 -17.08 -27.88 -0.86
C LEU A 92 -16.74 -28.57 0.47
N LYS A 93 -17.51 -29.60 0.84
CA LYS A 93 -17.24 -30.39 2.05
C LYS A 93 -16.33 -31.57 1.72
N LEU A 94 -15.02 -31.38 1.85
CA LEU A 94 -14.06 -32.48 1.84
C LEU A 94 -13.73 -32.92 3.27
N SER A 95 -13.67 -34.24 3.48
CA SER A 95 -13.18 -34.84 4.73
C SER A 95 -11.69 -34.57 4.93
N ASP A 96 -11.20 -34.72 6.15
CA ASP A 96 -9.76 -34.56 6.44
C ASP A 96 -8.91 -35.59 5.70
N ASP A 97 -9.42 -36.80 5.47
CA ASP A 97 -8.73 -37.81 4.69
C ASP A 97 -8.63 -37.42 3.21
N GLN A 98 -9.71 -36.88 2.61
CA GLN A 98 -9.70 -36.37 1.24
C GLN A 98 -8.75 -35.17 1.07
N ARG A 99 -8.67 -34.29 2.09
CA ARG A 99 -7.72 -33.17 2.10
C ARG A 99 -6.28 -33.66 2.22
N ARG A 100 -6.02 -34.62 3.11
CA ARG A 100 -4.71 -35.26 3.27
C ARG A 100 -4.26 -35.90 1.96
N GLU A 101 -5.16 -36.61 1.30
CA GLU A 101 -4.88 -37.30 0.04
C GLU A 101 -4.50 -36.32 -1.08
N LEU A 102 -5.24 -35.23 -1.24
CA LEU A 102 -4.88 -34.16 -2.19
C LEU A 102 -3.52 -33.54 -1.88
N VAL A 103 -3.20 -33.34 -0.60
CA VAL A 103 -1.88 -32.86 -0.16
C VAL A 103 -0.80 -33.88 -0.50
N GLU A 104 -1.01 -35.17 -0.26
CA GLU A 104 -0.07 -36.23 -0.60
C GLU A 104 0.19 -36.28 -2.11
N ILE A 105 -0.86 -36.28 -2.93
CA ILE A 105 -0.77 -36.24 -4.41
C ILE A 105 0.09 -35.05 -4.87
N LEU A 106 -0.21 -33.84 -4.39
CA LEU A 106 0.51 -32.63 -4.80
C LEU A 106 1.96 -32.64 -4.33
N THR A 107 2.22 -33.10 -3.11
CA THR A 107 3.57 -33.12 -2.54
C THR A 107 4.45 -34.21 -3.15
N ASP A 108 3.89 -35.39 -3.49
CA ASP A 108 4.60 -36.43 -4.23
C ASP A 108 4.90 -36.00 -5.66
N ALA A 109 3.92 -35.42 -6.35
CA ALA A 109 4.12 -34.84 -7.68
C ALA A 109 5.20 -33.75 -7.67
N ALA A 110 5.19 -32.89 -6.66
CA ALA A 110 6.15 -31.82 -6.52
C ALA A 110 7.56 -32.29 -6.20
N LEU A 111 7.71 -33.37 -5.44
CA LEU A 111 9.02 -33.95 -5.12
C LEU A 111 9.57 -34.82 -6.26
N SER A 112 8.73 -35.26 -7.19
CA SER A 112 9.14 -35.98 -8.40
C SER A 112 10.23 -35.25 -9.20
N VAL A 113 11.11 -36.03 -9.83
CA VAL A 113 12.14 -35.53 -10.75
C VAL A 113 11.53 -35.03 -12.06
N SER A 114 10.36 -35.55 -12.45
CA SER A 114 9.67 -35.18 -13.69
C SER A 114 8.82 -33.92 -13.58
N VAL A 115 8.77 -33.28 -12.40
CA VAL A 115 7.92 -32.11 -12.19
C VAL A 115 8.34 -30.94 -13.06
N LYS A 116 7.37 -30.26 -13.66
CA LYS A 116 7.65 -29.04 -14.42
C LYS A 116 7.92 -27.87 -13.47
N ALA A 117 9.05 -27.19 -13.63
CA ALA A 117 9.46 -26.11 -12.73
C ALA A 117 8.44 -24.96 -12.60
N ASN A 118 7.64 -24.71 -13.63
CA ASN A 118 6.67 -23.62 -13.68
C ASN A 118 5.40 -23.85 -12.82
N ILE A 119 5.12 -25.08 -12.38
CA ILE A 119 3.94 -25.35 -11.54
C ILE A 119 4.25 -25.26 -10.04
N LEU A 120 5.51 -25.49 -9.67
CA LEU A 120 5.94 -25.56 -8.28
C LEU A 120 5.67 -24.29 -7.46
N PRO A 121 5.80 -23.05 -8.00
CA PRO A 121 5.46 -21.84 -7.24
C PRO A 121 4.04 -21.85 -6.65
N SER A 122 3.08 -22.51 -7.31
CA SER A 122 1.70 -22.58 -6.80
C SER A 122 1.55 -23.33 -5.46
N LEU A 123 2.54 -24.13 -5.05
CA LEU A 123 2.55 -24.80 -3.75
C LEU A 123 2.80 -23.86 -2.58
N SER A 124 3.40 -22.69 -2.79
CA SER A 124 3.66 -21.75 -1.68
C SER A 124 2.36 -21.37 -0.97
N GLU A 125 1.28 -21.25 -1.73
CA GLU A 125 -0.05 -20.94 -1.23
C GLU A 125 -0.71 -22.08 -0.45
N LEU A 126 -0.21 -23.31 -0.60
CA LEU A 126 -0.72 -24.52 0.07
C LEU A 126 0.16 -24.96 1.25
N LEU A 127 1.21 -24.21 1.59
CA LEU A 127 2.09 -24.54 2.70
C LEU A 127 1.37 -24.78 4.04
N PRO A 128 0.33 -24.00 4.42
CA PRO A 128 -0.41 -24.27 5.65
C PRO A 128 -1.07 -25.65 5.69
N GLU A 129 -1.69 -26.11 4.60
CA GLU A 129 -2.29 -27.44 4.51
C GLU A 129 -1.21 -28.52 4.49
N ILE A 130 -0.09 -28.27 3.81
CA ILE A 130 1.04 -29.20 3.80
C ILE A 130 1.62 -29.34 5.21
N GLU A 131 1.72 -28.25 5.98
CA GLU A 131 2.17 -28.29 7.38
C GLU A 131 1.21 -29.08 8.27
N VAL A 132 -0.10 -29.00 8.02
CA VAL A 132 -1.12 -29.75 8.77
C VAL A 132 -1.14 -31.24 8.40
N PHE A 133 -1.11 -31.57 7.12
CA PHE A 133 -1.38 -32.92 6.63
C PHE A 133 -0.12 -33.72 6.24
N ALA A 134 1.00 -33.05 5.93
CA ALA A 134 2.27 -33.68 5.53
C ALA A 134 3.51 -32.92 6.08
N PRO A 135 3.63 -32.72 7.41
CA PRO A 135 4.67 -31.88 8.02
C PRO A 135 6.10 -32.32 7.67
N ASP A 136 6.34 -33.63 7.56
CA ASP A 136 7.66 -34.19 7.24
C ASP A 136 8.16 -33.85 5.82
N ARG A 137 7.26 -33.40 4.93
CA ARG A 137 7.58 -33.01 3.55
C ARG A 137 7.90 -31.53 3.41
N VAL A 138 7.54 -30.70 4.39
CA VAL A 138 7.63 -29.23 4.34
C VAL A 138 9.06 -28.76 4.09
N ALA A 139 10.03 -29.27 4.83
CA ALA A 139 11.43 -28.85 4.71
C ALA A 139 12.00 -29.14 3.31
N LYS A 140 11.72 -30.33 2.76
CA LYS A 140 12.16 -30.72 1.41
C LYS A 140 11.52 -29.87 0.32
N LEU A 141 10.23 -29.57 0.46
CA LEU A 141 9.51 -28.71 -0.49
C LEU A 141 10.02 -27.26 -0.45
N LYS A 142 10.22 -26.69 0.74
CA LYS A 142 10.80 -25.34 0.91
C LYS A 142 12.20 -25.27 0.27
N ALA A 143 13.03 -26.30 0.46
CA ALA A 143 14.35 -26.37 -0.19
C ALA A 143 14.24 -26.41 -1.73
N LYS A 144 13.36 -27.24 -2.28
CA LYS A 144 13.15 -27.36 -3.74
C LYS A 144 12.64 -26.05 -4.37
N LEU A 145 11.72 -25.35 -3.70
CA LEU A 145 11.24 -24.04 -4.13
C LEU A 145 12.36 -22.99 -4.10
N ALA A 146 13.20 -23.00 -3.06
CA ALA A 146 14.35 -22.10 -2.97
C ALA A 146 15.38 -22.34 -4.09
N ASP A 147 15.66 -23.61 -4.42
CA ASP A 147 16.59 -23.95 -5.50
C ASP A 147 16.09 -23.49 -6.87
N ILE A 148 14.79 -23.59 -7.14
CA ILE A 148 14.20 -23.06 -8.38
C ILE A 148 14.29 -21.55 -8.43
N ASN A 149 13.98 -20.85 -7.34
CA ASN A 149 14.12 -19.39 -7.28
C ASN A 149 15.58 -18.96 -7.56
N ARG A 150 16.58 -19.72 -7.11
CA ARG A 150 18.00 -19.44 -7.43
C ARG A 150 18.34 -19.60 -8.91
N THR A 151 17.61 -20.41 -9.66
CA THR A 151 17.81 -20.57 -11.11
C THR A 151 17.17 -19.46 -11.95
N LEU A 152 16.30 -18.63 -11.36
CA LEU A 152 15.71 -17.48 -12.02
C LEU A 152 16.72 -16.33 -12.18
N ASN A 153 16.50 -15.46 -13.15
CA ASN A 153 17.29 -14.23 -13.25
C ASN A 153 16.91 -13.24 -12.13
N LYS A 154 17.78 -12.25 -11.88
CA LYS A 154 17.61 -11.29 -10.78
C LYS A 154 16.26 -10.56 -10.83
N ASN A 155 15.84 -10.07 -11.99
CA ASN A 155 14.54 -9.41 -12.17
C ASN A 155 13.35 -10.31 -11.79
N GLN A 156 13.41 -11.60 -12.11
CA GLN A 156 12.40 -12.59 -11.73
C GLN A 156 12.41 -12.89 -10.23
N GLN A 157 13.60 -12.94 -9.61
CA GLN A 157 13.74 -13.10 -8.17
C GLN A 157 13.16 -11.91 -7.42
N ASP A 158 13.51 -10.69 -7.83
CA ASP A 158 13.04 -9.45 -7.21
C ASP A 158 11.51 -9.28 -7.39
N SER A 159 10.98 -9.65 -8.56
CA SER A 159 9.52 -9.70 -8.78
C SER A 159 8.82 -10.70 -7.85
N ASN A 160 9.42 -11.88 -7.64
CA ASN A 160 8.86 -12.89 -6.74
C ASN A 160 8.91 -12.43 -5.27
N VAL A 161 10.01 -11.77 -4.85
CA VAL A 161 10.13 -11.15 -3.53
C VAL A 161 9.04 -10.10 -3.35
N TYR A 162 8.90 -9.18 -4.31
CA TYR A 162 7.87 -8.13 -4.27
C TYR A 162 6.46 -8.72 -4.19
N ASN A 163 6.13 -9.73 -5.01
CA ASN A 163 4.84 -10.41 -4.98
C ASN A 163 4.58 -11.12 -3.64
N SER A 164 5.59 -11.77 -3.05
CA SER A 164 5.46 -12.43 -1.75
C SER A 164 5.22 -11.44 -0.61
N LEU A 165 5.90 -10.29 -0.67
CA LEU A 165 5.71 -9.19 0.27
C LEU A 165 4.32 -8.60 0.12
N PHE A 166 3.84 -8.39 -1.11
CA PHE A 166 2.46 -7.92 -1.35
C PHE A 166 1.39 -8.85 -0.75
N GLN A 167 1.60 -10.17 -0.78
CA GLN A 167 0.64 -11.15 -0.25
C GLN A 167 0.71 -11.32 1.29
N SER A 168 1.90 -11.17 1.88
CA SER A 168 2.14 -11.60 3.26
C SER A 168 3.12 -10.75 4.08
N GLY A 169 3.81 -9.82 3.44
CA GLY A 169 4.81 -8.96 4.07
C GLY A 169 4.19 -7.83 4.88
N THR A 170 4.96 -7.33 5.84
CA THR A 170 4.57 -6.15 6.61
C THR A 170 4.77 -4.87 5.78
N PRO A 171 4.09 -3.76 6.11
CA PRO A 171 4.33 -2.48 5.46
C PRO A 171 5.81 -2.08 5.45
N GLU A 172 6.55 -2.34 6.54
CA GLU A 172 7.97 -2.05 6.65
C GLU A 172 8.83 -2.90 5.70
N GLU A 173 8.48 -4.18 5.51
CA GLU A 173 9.17 -5.06 4.58
C GLU A 173 8.94 -4.66 3.13
N MET A 174 7.72 -4.22 2.79
CA MET A 174 7.40 -3.66 1.48
C MET A 174 8.23 -2.40 1.20
N ILE A 175 8.31 -1.47 2.16
CA ILE A 175 9.09 -0.24 2.04
C ILE A 175 10.59 -0.54 1.87
N LYS A 176 11.10 -1.54 2.60
CA LYS A 176 12.50 -1.97 2.49
C LYS A 176 12.81 -2.59 1.12
N ALA A 177 11.89 -3.34 0.55
CA ALA A 177 12.04 -3.89 -0.80
C ALA A 177 12.03 -2.79 -1.86
N ALA A 178 11.09 -1.85 -1.77
CA ALA A 178 10.99 -0.69 -2.65
C ALA A 178 12.31 0.12 -2.74
N ALA A 179 12.98 0.32 -1.61
CA ALA A 179 14.28 1.02 -1.56
C ALA A 179 15.39 0.34 -2.38
N ASN A 180 15.36 -0.99 -2.52
CA ASN A 180 16.46 -1.77 -3.12
C ASN A 180 16.33 -1.99 -4.64
N VAL A 181 15.18 -1.68 -5.24
CA VAL A 181 14.87 -2.02 -6.64
C VAL A 181 15.38 -0.97 -7.64
N GLY A 182 15.85 0.19 -7.18
CA GLY A 182 15.87 1.38 -8.02
C GLY A 182 16.97 1.51 -9.09
N ASP A 183 18.20 1.01 -8.88
CA ASP A 183 19.27 1.25 -9.86
C ASP A 183 19.05 0.45 -11.16
N GLU A 184 18.75 -0.84 -11.05
CA GLU A 184 18.47 -1.73 -12.19
C GLU A 184 17.16 -1.34 -12.88
N THR A 185 16.15 -0.92 -12.11
CA THR A 185 14.86 -0.46 -12.65
C THR A 185 15.00 0.85 -13.41
N ARG A 186 15.84 1.78 -12.92
CA ARG A 186 16.14 3.03 -13.61
C ARG A 186 16.85 2.78 -14.93
N GLU A 187 17.82 1.86 -14.95
CA GLU A 187 18.50 1.46 -16.19
C GLU A 187 17.54 0.79 -17.19
N PHE A 188 16.67 -0.11 -16.70
CA PHE A 188 15.63 -0.72 -17.51
C PHE A 188 14.69 0.33 -18.13
N ILE A 189 14.17 1.28 -17.33
CA ILE A 189 13.29 2.34 -17.82
C ILE A 189 14.00 3.17 -18.89
N ASN A 190 15.29 3.50 -18.69
CA ASN A 190 16.07 4.28 -19.64
C ASN A 190 16.32 3.56 -20.97
N ASN A 191 16.51 2.24 -20.93
CA ASN A 191 16.89 1.45 -22.09
C ASN A 191 15.68 0.87 -22.86
N GLN A 192 14.57 0.57 -22.19
CA GLN A 192 13.45 -0.18 -22.77
C GLN A 192 12.23 0.68 -23.12
N ILE A 193 12.10 1.89 -22.55
CA ILE A 193 10.94 2.76 -22.78
C ILE A 193 11.30 3.83 -23.81
N GLU A 194 10.97 3.62 -25.08
CA GLU A 194 11.28 4.58 -26.16
C GLU A 194 10.58 5.94 -25.97
N ASP A 195 9.31 5.94 -25.54
CA ASP A 195 8.53 7.17 -25.31
C ASP A 195 9.14 8.00 -24.16
N VAL A 196 9.67 9.17 -24.50
CA VAL A 196 10.34 10.08 -23.57
C VAL A 196 9.41 10.60 -22.47
N SER A 197 8.15 10.88 -22.79
CA SER A 197 7.18 11.39 -21.80
C SER A 197 6.81 10.30 -20.82
N ARG A 198 6.54 9.08 -21.31
CA ARG A 198 6.27 7.92 -20.47
C ARG A 198 7.47 7.55 -19.61
N ARG A 199 8.67 7.56 -20.18
CA ARG A 199 9.94 7.32 -19.47
C ARG A 199 10.11 8.30 -18.31
N ARG A 200 9.91 9.60 -18.56
CA ARG A 200 9.99 10.64 -17.52
C ARG A 200 9.01 10.37 -16.37
N GLY A 201 7.75 10.06 -16.68
CA GLY A 201 6.76 9.75 -15.64
C GLY A 201 7.15 8.56 -14.77
N LEU A 202 7.67 7.49 -15.39
CA LEU A 202 8.14 6.31 -14.65
C LEU A 202 9.36 6.60 -13.77
N ILE A 203 10.31 7.39 -14.27
CA ILE A 203 11.46 7.83 -13.47
C ILE A 203 11.01 8.71 -12.30
N ASP A 204 10.11 9.66 -12.53
CA ASP A 204 9.61 10.54 -11.46
C ASP A 204 8.87 9.72 -10.37
N SER A 205 8.10 8.69 -10.75
CA SER A 205 7.46 7.78 -9.80
C SER A 205 8.48 6.95 -9.01
N LEU A 206 9.51 6.43 -9.68
CA LEU A 206 10.59 5.68 -9.03
C LEU A 206 11.35 6.56 -8.03
N ASP A 207 11.69 7.80 -8.42
CA ASP A 207 12.34 8.78 -7.55
C ASP A 207 11.52 8.99 -6.27
N GLN A 208 10.21 9.18 -6.41
CA GLN A 208 9.29 9.41 -5.28
C GLN A 208 9.24 8.21 -4.33
N GLU A 209 9.20 6.99 -4.86
CA GLU A 209 9.17 5.75 -4.07
C GLU A 209 10.49 5.56 -3.30
N GLN A 210 11.63 5.74 -3.97
CA GLN A 210 12.95 5.60 -3.34
C GLN A 210 13.18 6.66 -2.24
N ILE A 211 12.80 7.91 -2.50
CA ILE A 211 12.88 9.01 -1.51
C ILE A 211 12.02 8.70 -0.30
N GLY A 212 10.74 8.36 -0.51
CA GLY A 212 9.81 8.08 0.58
C GLY A 212 10.30 6.90 1.45
N ALA A 213 10.81 5.84 0.81
CA ALA A 213 11.38 4.71 1.52
C ALA A 213 12.65 5.08 2.32
N ALA A 214 13.58 5.82 1.70
CA ALA A 214 14.81 6.25 2.37
C ALA A 214 14.54 7.19 3.56
N ALA A 215 13.60 8.14 3.40
CA ALA A 215 13.18 9.06 4.46
C ALA A 215 12.51 8.31 5.62
N TYR A 216 11.58 7.39 5.31
CA TYR A 216 10.90 6.57 6.32
C TYR A 216 11.89 5.71 7.12
N LEU A 217 12.86 5.09 6.43
CA LEU A 217 13.89 4.25 7.05
C LEU A 217 15.02 5.07 7.72
N GLY A 218 14.98 6.40 7.65
CA GLY A 218 16.01 7.27 8.23
C GLY A 218 17.38 7.18 7.56
N LYS A 219 17.43 6.69 6.31
CA LYS A 219 18.67 6.49 5.54
C LYS A 219 19.15 7.80 4.91
N THR A 220 19.76 8.65 5.71
CA THR A 220 20.19 10.00 5.29
C THR A 220 21.19 9.99 4.13
N GLU A 221 22.14 9.06 4.11
CA GLU A 221 23.16 8.95 3.06
C GLU A 221 22.56 8.54 1.70
N GLU A 222 21.58 7.63 1.73
CA GLU A 222 20.86 7.19 0.53
C GLU A 222 20.01 8.33 -0.01
N LEU A 223 19.29 9.02 0.87
CA LEU A 223 18.49 10.18 0.52
C LEU A 223 19.34 11.28 -0.13
N GLN A 224 20.52 11.58 0.44
CA GLN A 224 21.47 12.56 -0.12
C GLN A 224 21.96 12.18 -1.53
N LYS A 225 22.17 10.88 -1.81
CA LYS A 225 22.54 10.38 -3.15
C LYS A 225 21.39 10.49 -4.15
N LEU A 226 20.14 10.35 -3.70
CA LEU A 226 18.95 10.43 -4.55
C LEU A 226 18.61 11.87 -4.95
N LEU A 227 18.81 12.86 -4.07
CA LEU A 227 18.49 14.27 -4.32
C LEU A 227 18.93 14.82 -5.69
N PRO A 228 20.18 14.65 -6.16
CA PRO A 228 20.60 15.17 -7.46
C PRO A 228 19.89 14.50 -8.64
N LEU A 229 19.37 13.28 -8.47
CA LEU A 229 18.66 12.52 -9.50
C LEU A 229 17.23 13.03 -9.72
N VAL A 230 16.62 13.61 -8.68
CA VAL A 230 15.23 14.08 -8.71
C VAL A 230 15.07 15.24 -9.67
N ARG A 231 14.35 15.04 -10.78
CA ARG A 231 14.20 16.05 -11.83
C ARG A 231 13.30 17.23 -11.42
N LEU A 232 12.19 16.92 -10.74
CA LEU A 232 11.20 17.91 -10.32
C LEU A 232 11.73 18.73 -9.15
N LYS A 233 11.75 20.06 -9.27
CA LYS A 233 12.35 20.95 -8.27
C LYS A 233 11.58 20.90 -6.95
N GLU A 234 10.26 20.82 -7.04
CA GLU A 234 9.32 20.77 -5.93
C GLU A 234 9.48 19.47 -5.13
N GLU A 235 9.62 18.33 -5.83
CA GLU A 235 9.88 17.03 -5.20
C GLU A 235 11.27 16.99 -4.58
N ARG A 236 12.28 17.53 -5.27
CA ARG A 236 13.63 17.66 -4.74
C ARG A 236 13.65 18.49 -3.46
N ALA A 237 12.98 19.64 -3.46
CA ALA A 237 12.89 20.51 -2.28
C ALA A 237 12.17 19.82 -1.10
N ARG A 238 11.13 19.03 -1.37
CA ARG A 238 10.45 18.22 -0.34
C ARG A 238 11.38 17.18 0.28
N ALA A 239 12.11 16.44 -0.56
CA ALA A 239 13.09 15.46 -0.12
C ALA A 239 14.23 16.10 0.69
N MET A 240 14.68 17.30 0.28
CA MET A 240 15.66 18.10 1.04
C MET A 240 15.11 18.50 2.42
N ALA A 241 13.84 18.89 2.51
CA ALA A 241 13.20 19.22 3.78
C ALA A 241 13.11 18.00 4.72
N GLU A 242 12.78 16.82 4.20
CA GLU A 242 12.78 15.57 4.96
C GLU A 242 14.18 15.21 5.46
N LEU A 243 15.19 15.32 4.59
CA LEU A 243 16.58 15.08 4.98
C LEU A 243 17.03 16.06 6.07
N ALA A 244 16.66 17.34 5.97
CA ALA A 244 17.00 18.33 6.99
C ALA A 244 16.42 17.97 8.37
N ILE A 245 15.18 17.48 8.43
CA ILE A 245 14.58 17.00 9.68
C ILE A 245 15.37 15.82 10.26
N LEU A 246 15.82 14.90 9.41
CA LEU A 246 16.64 13.75 9.85
C LEU A 246 18.03 14.18 10.35
N LEU A 247 18.66 15.15 9.68
CA LEU A 247 19.94 15.73 10.08
C LEU A 247 19.82 16.46 11.42
N GLU A 248 18.74 17.23 11.62
CA GLU A 248 18.46 17.91 12.89
C GLU A 248 18.33 16.91 14.04
N LYS A 249 17.61 15.80 13.83
CA LYS A 249 17.50 14.72 14.83
C LYS A 249 18.84 14.05 15.16
N LYS A 250 19.80 14.09 14.25
CA LYS A 250 21.18 13.59 14.46
C LYS A 250 22.11 14.63 15.08
N GLY A 251 21.62 15.85 15.34
CA GLY A 251 22.41 16.96 15.87
C GLY A 251 23.21 17.73 14.81
N GLU A 252 22.97 17.48 13.52
CA GLU A 252 23.66 18.12 12.40
C GLU A 252 22.94 19.41 11.96
N HIS A 253 22.66 20.28 12.93
CA HIS A 253 21.83 21.48 12.74
C HIS A 253 22.33 22.40 11.61
N GLY A 254 23.63 22.66 11.56
CA GLY A 254 24.22 23.54 10.53
C GLY A 254 24.02 23.02 9.11
N GLU A 255 24.06 21.70 8.91
CA GLU A 255 23.80 21.09 7.59
C GLU A 255 22.30 21.06 7.28
N ALA A 256 21.45 20.82 8.29
CA ALA A 256 20.00 20.91 8.14
C ALA A 256 19.56 22.31 7.67
N VAL A 257 20.10 23.38 8.27
CA VAL A 257 19.80 24.77 7.89
C VAL A 257 20.24 25.06 6.46
N LYS A 258 21.47 24.72 6.08
CA LYS A 258 21.97 24.93 4.71
C LYS A 258 21.09 24.22 3.69
N LEU A 259 20.72 22.97 3.98
CA LEU A 259 19.89 22.18 3.08
C LEU A 259 18.50 22.79 2.90
N LEU A 260 17.91 23.37 3.95
CA LEU A 260 16.64 24.09 3.84
C LEU A 260 16.77 25.41 3.07
N ASP A 261 17.87 26.15 3.22
CA ASP A 261 18.13 27.37 2.45
C ASP A 261 18.25 27.04 0.94
N GLU A 262 18.93 25.94 0.59
CA GLU A 262 19.01 25.46 -0.78
C GLU A 262 17.65 24.98 -1.31
N ALA A 263 16.87 24.26 -0.50
CA ALA A 263 15.53 23.81 -0.85
C ALA A 263 14.58 24.99 -1.12
N GLN A 264 14.67 26.05 -0.31
CA GLN A 264 13.89 27.27 -0.49
C GLN A 264 14.15 27.92 -1.86
N ALA A 265 15.40 27.91 -2.34
CA ALA A 265 15.76 28.49 -3.62
C ALA A 265 15.14 27.75 -4.82
N LEU A 266 14.69 26.50 -4.62
CA LEU A 266 14.03 25.69 -5.65
C LEU A 266 12.51 25.94 -5.75
N VAL A 267 11.90 26.45 -4.69
CA VAL A 267 10.45 26.60 -4.54
C VAL A 267 10.06 28.07 -4.62
N LYS A 268 9.08 28.38 -5.45
CA LYS A 268 8.48 29.72 -5.47
C LYS A 268 7.33 29.75 -4.49
N VAL A 269 7.10 30.91 -3.87
CA VAL A 269 5.86 31.14 -3.09
C VAL A 269 4.71 31.35 -4.07
N ASP A 270 4.27 30.25 -4.69
CA ASP A 270 3.11 30.18 -5.58
C ASP A 270 2.11 29.19 -5.00
N LEU A 271 1.03 29.73 -4.43
CA LEU A 271 0.02 28.92 -3.77
C LEU A 271 -1.05 28.40 -4.75
N LYS A 272 -0.98 28.76 -6.04
CA LYS A 272 -1.93 28.29 -7.07
C LYS A 272 -1.55 26.94 -7.67
N SER A 273 -0.33 26.48 -7.44
CA SER A 273 0.18 25.20 -7.91
C SER A 273 0.26 24.23 -6.74
N ASP A 274 -0.49 23.12 -6.81
CA ASP A 274 -0.51 22.10 -5.75
C ASP A 274 0.90 21.60 -5.40
N SER A 275 1.75 21.38 -6.40
CA SER A 275 3.13 20.93 -6.19
C SER A 275 3.99 21.96 -5.46
N GLN A 276 3.87 23.25 -5.82
CA GLN A 276 4.58 24.34 -5.16
C GLN A 276 4.07 24.58 -3.74
N SER A 277 2.75 24.58 -3.53
CA SER A 277 2.11 24.67 -2.22
C SER A 277 2.55 23.54 -1.27
N ASN A 278 2.58 22.30 -1.78
CA ASN A 278 3.02 21.14 -1.01
C ASN A 278 4.51 21.20 -0.66
N ALA A 279 5.36 21.65 -1.58
CA ALA A 279 6.79 21.82 -1.33
C ALA A 279 7.06 22.95 -0.30
N LEU A 280 6.38 24.10 -0.46
CA LEU A 280 6.46 25.22 0.48
C LEU A 280 6.05 24.79 1.89
N LEU A 281 4.98 24.01 2.00
CA LEU A 281 4.56 23.46 3.29
C LEU A 281 5.63 22.56 3.91
N ALA A 282 6.11 21.55 3.18
CA ALA A 282 7.10 20.60 3.71
C ALA A 282 8.32 21.32 4.28
N PHE A 283 8.76 22.36 3.59
CA PHE A 283 9.83 23.22 4.03
C PHE A 283 9.46 24.07 5.26
N MET A 284 8.25 24.64 5.36
CA MET A 284 7.81 25.35 6.57
C MET A 284 7.77 24.41 7.78
N LEU A 285 7.34 23.15 7.60
CA LEU A 285 7.38 22.13 8.66
C LEU A 285 8.81 21.88 9.11
N ALA A 286 9.73 21.71 8.16
CA ALA A 286 11.13 21.48 8.46
C ALA A 286 11.76 22.69 9.15
N TYR A 287 11.53 23.92 8.69
CA TYR A 287 12.01 25.11 9.40
C TYR A 287 11.36 25.29 10.77
N ALA A 288 10.10 24.92 10.96
CA ALA A 288 9.48 25.01 12.29
C ALA A 288 10.18 24.10 13.31
N LEU A 289 10.84 23.03 12.85
CA LEU A 289 11.64 22.13 13.69
C LEU A 289 13.10 22.57 13.80
N VAL A 290 13.69 23.02 12.69
CA VAL A 290 15.12 23.35 12.59
C VAL A 290 15.38 24.80 13.00
N GLU A 291 14.73 25.75 12.32
CA GLU A 291 14.97 27.19 12.51
C GLU A 291 13.64 27.97 12.54
N PRO A 292 12.93 27.97 13.69
CA PRO A 292 11.56 28.46 13.77
C PRO A 292 11.38 29.92 13.32
N ALA A 293 12.39 30.77 13.56
CA ALA A 293 12.35 32.17 13.15
C ALA A 293 12.14 32.33 11.63
N LYS A 294 12.77 31.47 10.81
CA LYS A 294 12.57 31.47 9.35
C LYS A 294 11.19 30.95 8.97
N ALA A 295 10.68 29.91 9.64
CA ALA A 295 9.31 29.45 9.40
C ALA A 295 8.29 30.57 9.65
N PHE A 296 8.45 31.32 10.73
CA PHE A 296 7.57 32.46 11.04
C PHE A 296 7.67 33.59 10.01
N ALA A 297 8.87 33.93 9.55
CA ALA A 297 9.08 34.94 8.52
C ALA A 297 8.36 34.61 7.20
N ILE A 298 8.11 33.32 6.94
CA ILE A 298 7.49 32.82 5.72
C ILE A 298 5.96 32.75 5.87
N ILE A 299 5.46 32.24 7.01
CA ILE A 299 4.02 32.07 7.22
C ILE A 299 3.29 33.40 7.51
N GLU A 300 3.96 34.38 8.14
CA GLU A 300 3.38 35.69 8.45
C GLU A 300 2.77 36.41 7.23
N PRO A 301 3.51 36.62 6.12
CA PRO A 301 2.94 37.23 4.92
C PRO A 301 1.91 36.34 4.20
N ILE A 302 1.97 35.01 4.37
CA ILE A 302 0.98 34.08 3.82
C ILE A 302 -0.38 34.29 4.51
N VAL A 303 -0.40 34.47 5.83
CA VAL A 303 -1.65 34.76 6.58
C VAL A 303 -2.30 36.06 6.09
N ASP A 304 -1.50 37.10 5.83
CA ASP A 304 -2.02 38.37 5.30
C ASP A 304 -2.61 38.21 3.90
N ARG A 305 -1.92 37.47 3.01
CA ARG A 305 -2.42 37.17 1.67
C ARG A 305 -3.70 36.33 1.71
N ALA A 306 -3.74 35.32 2.56
CA ALA A 306 -4.92 34.49 2.75
C ALA A 306 -6.13 35.33 3.16
N ASN A 307 -5.97 36.28 4.10
CA ASN A 307 -7.04 37.20 4.49
C ASN A 307 -7.58 38.03 3.31
N ASP A 308 -6.70 38.53 2.44
CA ASP A 308 -7.08 39.28 1.23
C ASP A 308 -7.84 38.39 0.23
N ASP A 309 -7.33 37.19 -0.06
CA ASP A 309 -7.95 36.28 -1.03
C ASP A 309 -9.29 35.72 -0.52
N ILE A 310 -9.43 35.49 0.78
CA ILE A 310 -10.72 35.17 1.40
C ILE A 310 -11.70 36.33 1.22
N SER A 311 -11.26 37.56 1.43
CA SER A 311 -12.12 38.73 1.23
C SER A 311 -12.61 38.83 -0.21
N LYS A 312 -11.74 38.56 -1.19
CA LYS A 312 -12.12 38.48 -2.61
C LYS A 312 -13.10 37.35 -2.89
N LEU A 313 -12.87 36.16 -2.33
CA LEU A 313 -13.77 35.01 -2.47
C LEU A 313 -15.18 35.35 -1.96
N LEU A 314 -15.28 36.01 -0.80
CA LEU A 314 -16.55 36.43 -0.23
C LEU A 314 -17.27 37.48 -1.09
N LEU A 315 -16.54 38.41 -1.71
CA LEU A 315 -17.10 39.35 -2.68
C LEU A 315 -17.61 38.64 -3.93
N LEU A 316 -16.84 37.69 -4.44
CA LEU A 316 -17.22 36.88 -5.60
C LEU A 316 -18.48 36.06 -5.31
N ASP A 317 -18.54 35.38 -4.16
CA ASP A 317 -19.67 34.54 -3.77
C ASP A 317 -20.98 35.35 -3.67
N LYS A 318 -20.92 36.61 -3.23
CA LYS A 318 -22.06 37.53 -3.23
C LYS A 318 -22.60 37.83 -4.63
N ILE A 319 -21.73 37.83 -5.64
CA ILE A 319 -22.09 38.16 -7.03
C ILE A 319 -22.58 36.91 -7.77
N VAL A 320 -21.79 35.84 -7.76
CA VAL A 320 -22.01 34.66 -8.61
C VAL A 320 -22.60 33.46 -7.87
N LYS A 321 -22.82 33.56 -6.55
CA LYS A 321 -23.30 32.46 -5.70
C LYS A 321 -22.49 31.18 -5.94
N SER A 322 -21.18 31.30 -5.84
CA SER A 322 -20.23 30.19 -6.04
C SER A 322 -20.49 29.00 -5.13
N GLY A 323 -21.23 29.21 -4.04
CA GLY A 323 -21.53 28.23 -3.02
C GLY A 323 -20.46 28.18 -1.94
N ALA A 324 -19.43 29.03 -2.01
CA ALA A 324 -18.32 29.07 -1.06
C ALA A 324 -18.78 29.44 0.36
N THR A 325 -19.91 30.15 0.48
CA THR A 325 -20.51 30.44 1.78
C THR A 325 -21.92 29.91 1.93
N LYS A 326 -22.30 29.62 3.18
CA LYS A 326 -23.68 29.36 3.59
C LYS A 326 -23.96 30.20 4.82
N ASN A 327 -25.03 30.99 4.80
CA ASN A 327 -25.39 31.91 5.88
C ASN A 327 -24.25 32.88 6.28
N GLY A 328 -23.39 33.26 5.32
CA GLY A 328 -22.27 34.17 5.56
C GLY A 328 -21.03 33.52 6.17
N GLU A 329 -21.05 32.19 6.38
CA GLU A 329 -19.91 31.39 6.84
C GLU A 329 -19.29 30.60 5.69
N ILE A 330 -17.97 30.45 5.72
CA ILE A 330 -17.24 29.66 4.73
C ILE A 330 -17.50 28.16 4.93
N LEU A 331 -17.86 27.45 3.86
CA LEU A 331 -18.02 26.00 3.89
C LEU A 331 -16.66 25.30 3.76
N LEU A 332 -16.12 24.82 4.88
CA LEU A 332 -14.78 24.19 4.97
C LEU A 332 -14.63 22.87 4.18
N SER A 333 -15.74 22.22 3.81
CA SER A 333 -15.75 20.89 3.16
C SER A 333 -15.90 20.93 1.64
N GLN A 334 -15.73 22.09 1.00
CA GLN A 334 -15.92 22.19 -0.45
C GLN A 334 -14.64 21.95 -1.27
N PRO A 335 -14.74 21.26 -2.44
CA PRO A 335 -13.61 20.99 -3.34
C PRO A 335 -12.96 22.21 -4.00
N ARG A 336 -13.45 23.44 -3.76
CA ARG A 336 -13.01 24.68 -4.44
C ARG A 336 -12.53 25.77 -3.48
N MET A 337 -12.12 25.39 -2.27
CA MET A 337 -11.47 26.34 -1.37
C MET A 337 -10.10 26.75 -1.95
N PRO A 338 -9.67 28.02 -1.79
CA PRO A 338 -8.33 28.44 -2.21
C PRO A 338 -7.25 27.56 -1.57
N LEU A 339 -6.23 27.17 -2.32
CA LEU A 339 -5.11 26.35 -1.84
C LEU A 339 -4.37 26.97 -0.64
N ASP A 340 -4.30 28.31 -0.56
CA ASP A 340 -3.83 29.08 0.59
C ASP A 340 -4.55 28.69 1.90
N PHE A 341 -5.79 28.22 1.77
CA PHE A 341 -6.64 27.77 2.85
C PHE A 341 -6.46 26.29 3.18
N GLU A 342 -6.00 25.49 2.21
CA GLU A 342 -5.56 24.12 2.47
C GLU A 342 -4.36 24.08 3.40
N MET A 343 -3.60 25.18 3.55
CA MET A 343 -2.54 25.28 4.57
C MET A 343 -3.06 25.06 6.01
N LEU A 344 -4.34 25.34 6.28
CA LEU A 344 -5.01 25.03 7.56
C LEU A 344 -5.39 23.54 7.71
N LYS A 345 -5.34 22.73 6.64
CA LYS A 345 -5.49 21.25 6.73
C LYS A 345 -4.28 20.60 7.39
N TYR A 346 -3.18 21.32 7.58
CA TYR A 346 -1.93 20.78 8.10
C TYR A 346 -1.75 21.09 9.57
N GLY A 347 -2.57 20.43 10.39
CA GLY A 347 -2.38 20.33 11.83
C GLY A 347 -0.92 20.11 12.25
N PRO A 348 -0.12 19.24 11.58
CA PRO A 348 1.30 19.06 11.92
C PRO A 348 2.16 20.32 11.88
N GLY A 349 1.88 21.28 10.98
CA GLY A 349 2.66 22.52 10.89
C GLY A 349 2.30 23.55 11.93
N VAL A 350 1.01 23.68 12.22
CA VAL A 350 0.56 24.49 13.36
C VAL A 350 1.11 23.92 14.66
N VAL A 351 1.13 22.59 14.81
CA VAL A 351 1.74 21.91 15.97
C VAL A 351 3.23 22.22 16.07
N ALA A 352 3.99 22.07 14.98
CA ALA A 352 5.43 22.34 14.98
C ALA A 352 5.74 23.80 15.35
N LEU A 353 5.03 24.75 14.75
CA LEU A 353 5.17 26.18 15.07
C LEU A 353 4.76 26.48 16.53
N ALA A 354 3.66 25.88 17.01
CA ALA A 354 3.20 26.07 18.39
C ALA A 354 4.18 25.53 19.42
N ASN A 355 4.82 24.39 19.12
CA ASN A 355 5.86 23.81 19.97
C ASN A 355 7.12 24.69 19.99
N ALA A 356 7.45 25.35 18.88
CA ALA A 356 8.58 26.25 18.80
C ALA A 356 8.33 27.62 19.47
N ASP A 357 7.19 28.25 19.20
CA ASP A 357 6.75 29.50 19.83
C ASP A 357 5.21 29.58 19.86
N PHE A 358 4.64 29.15 20.97
CA PHE A 358 3.20 29.14 21.18
C PHE A 358 2.58 30.54 21.10
N SER A 359 3.25 31.55 21.68
CA SER A 359 2.74 32.92 21.73
C SER A 359 2.66 33.53 20.35
N ARG A 360 3.70 33.36 19.52
CA ARG A 360 3.73 33.86 18.15
C ARG A 360 2.77 33.10 17.24
N THR A 361 2.65 31.78 17.42
CA THR A 361 1.66 30.97 16.66
C THR A 361 0.22 31.35 17.02
N LYS A 362 -0.06 31.61 18.30
CA LYS A 362 -1.35 32.16 18.74
C LYS A 362 -1.61 33.54 18.13
N ALA A 363 -0.62 34.43 18.14
CA ALA A 363 -0.75 35.75 17.52
C ALA A 363 -1.06 35.65 16.02
N LEU A 364 -0.43 34.71 15.30
CA LEU A 364 -0.74 34.41 13.91
C LEU A 364 -2.18 33.93 13.71
N ALA A 365 -2.64 32.98 14.52
CA ALA A 365 -4.03 32.52 14.47
C ALA A 365 -5.00 33.68 14.73
N ASP A 366 -4.69 34.55 15.70
CA ASP A 366 -5.50 35.71 16.07
C ASP A 366 -5.60 36.76 14.92
N ARG A 367 -4.59 36.83 14.03
CA ARG A 367 -4.58 37.70 12.83
C ARG A 367 -5.50 37.21 11.71
N ILE A 368 -5.97 35.96 11.73
CA ILE A 368 -6.94 35.48 10.74
C ILE A 368 -8.25 36.26 10.92
N GLN A 369 -8.74 36.91 9.86
CA GLN A 369 -9.85 37.85 9.96
C GLN A 369 -11.20 37.15 10.16
N ARG A 370 -11.39 35.98 9.55
CA ARG A 370 -12.64 35.21 9.61
C ARG A 370 -12.78 34.46 10.95
N PRO A 371 -13.86 34.69 11.72
CA PRO A 371 -14.06 34.03 13.01
C PRO A 371 -13.98 32.50 12.94
N GLU A 372 -14.61 31.89 11.95
CA GLU A 372 -14.64 30.44 11.75
C GLU A 372 -13.24 29.83 11.55
N LEU A 373 -12.33 30.58 10.93
CA LEU A 373 -10.96 30.14 10.66
C LEU A 373 -10.02 30.43 11.81
N ARG A 374 -10.23 31.56 12.49
CA ARG A 374 -9.57 31.85 13.74
C ARG A 374 -9.87 30.76 14.77
N ILE A 375 -11.13 30.31 14.85
CA ILE A 375 -11.55 29.20 15.72
C ILE A 375 -10.84 27.90 15.29
N LEU A 376 -10.80 27.59 13.99
CA LEU A 376 -10.06 26.42 13.50
C LEU A 376 -8.57 26.47 13.86
N GLY A 377 -7.90 27.60 13.65
CA GLY A 377 -6.49 27.78 14.01
C GLY A 377 -6.24 27.61 15.51
N ARG A 378 -7.12 28.17 16.35
CA ARG A 378 -7.07 27.97 17.81
C ARG A 378 -7.37 26.53 18.23
N LEU A 379 -8.26 25.83 17.53
CA LEU A 379 -8.53 24.41 17.79
C LEU A 379 -7.31 23.55 17.49
N LEU A 380 -6.62 23.80 16.38
CA LEU A 380 -5.37 23.12 16.03
C LEU A 380 -4.26 23.40 17.07
N LEU A 381 -4.17 24.64 17.56
CA LEU A 381 -3.29 25.00 18.68
C LEU A 381 -3.65 24.27 19.99
N ALA A 382 -4.93 24.13 20.31
CA ALA A 382 -5.34 23.38 21.49
C ALA A 382 -5.02 21.88 21.35
N GLN A 383 -5.25 21.31 20.15
CA GLN A 383 -4.91 19.92 19.85
C GLN A 383 -3.40 19.67 19.91
N SER A 384 -2.56 20.63 19.53
CA SER A 384 -1.10 20.48 19.62
C SER A 384 -0.63 20.33 21.06
N ILE A 385 -1.20 21.13 21.97
CA ILE A 385 -0.93 21.03 23.41
C ILE A 385 -1.42 19.68 23.96
N LEU A 386 -2.64 19.25 23.60
CA LEU A 386 -3.17 17.98 24.10
C LEU A 386 -2.31 16.79 23.66
N ARG A 387 -1.87 16.77 22.40
CA ARG A 387 -0.98 15.71 21.88
C ARG A 387 0.41 15.73 22.52
N SER A 388 0.96 16.90 22.85
CA SER A 388 2.25 16.97 23.54
C SER A 388 2.16 16.50 25.00
N LEU A 389 1.01 16.71 25.65
CA LEU A 389 0.72 16.16 26.98
C LEU A 389 0.59 14.63 26.96
N GLU A 390 -0.05 14.05 25.92
CA GLU A 390 -0.13 12.60 25.74
C GLU A 390 1.22 11.95 25.41
N ALA A 391 2.12 12.67 24.74
CA ALA A 391 3.46 12.20 24.38
C ALA A 391 4.51 12.35 25.50
N SER A 392 4.17 12.97 26.63
CA SER A 392 5.07 13.12 27.78
C SER A 392 5.16 11.79 28.58
N PRO A 393 6.36 11.33 28.99
CA PRO A 393 6.54 9.99 29.56
C PRO A 393 6.04 9.93 31.01
N THR A 394 4.73 9.75 31.18
CA THR A 394 4.13 9.32 32.45
C THR A 394 3.82 7.82 32.39
N ASN A 395 4.75 7.03 31.84
CA ASN A 395 4.74 5.56 31.89
C ASN A 395 6.15 4.98 32.18
N ALA A 396 7.05 5.78 32.77
CA ALA A 396 8.35 5.31 33.26
C ALA A 396 8.31 4.81 34.72
N GLN A 397 7.13 4.58 35.29
CA GLN A 397 6.97 4.00 36.62
C GLN A 397 5.80 3.02 36.64
N GLN A 398 6.00 1.85 36.03
CA GLN A 398 5.32 0.60 36.38
C GLN A 398 6.09 -0.59 35.77
N SER A 399 7.34 -0.73 36.20
CA SER A 399 8.13 -1.96 36.08
C SER A 399 9.14 -1.96 37.23
N ALA A 400 8.64 -2.26 38.43
CA ALA A 400 9.43 -2.74 39.55
C ALA A 400 8.86 -4.10 39.96
#